data_AF-A0A5N5HXZ2-F1
#
_entry.id   AF-A0A5N5HXZ2-F1
#
_cell.length_a   1.000
_cell.length_b   1.000
_cell.length_c   1.000
_cell.angle_alpha   90.00
_cell.angle_beta   90.00
_cell.angle_gamma   90.00
#
_symmetry.space_group_name_H-M   'P 1'
#
loop_
_entity.id
_entity.type
_entity.pdbx_description
1 polymer ?
#
loop_
_entity_poly.entity_id
_entity_poly.type
_entity_poly.pdbx_seq_one_letter_code
_entity_poly.pdbx_strand_id
1 'polypeptide(L)'
;MRGIVWLDREVEDKNPEGAGLPPIKISGDTSGFTYTNKQGHRSAIRISRIVSETLRLGLKDVRWFVMGDDDTVFITDNLVRVLRKYDHTQYYYIGSLSESHLQNIFFSYGMAYGGGGFAISYPLALALSKMQDRCIQRYPGLYGSDDRMQACMAELGVPLTKELGFHQYDVYGNLFGLLAAHPVVPLVTMHHLDVVEPIFPNVTRIQALQRLFIPVKLDSAGIIQQSICYDKSKSWTISVSWGFAVQIFRGVFSPREMEMPSRTFLNWYRRADYTAYAFNTRPVSRNPCQKPFVYYLSKVRFNATTNSTISEYVQHRTPHPHCKWKMANPSNLYKVEVHKKPDPHLWDRSPRRNCCRIMESKRKGTMVIDVGLCKEGEISEI
;
A
#
# COMPACT_ATOMS: atom_id res chain seq x y z
N MET A 1 6.84 -14.01 -12.32
CA MET A 1 7.86 -13.06 -11.86
C MET A 1 9.08 -13.88 -11.42
N ARG A 2 10.30 -13.36 -11.58
CA ARG A 2 11.53 -14.02 -11.11
C ARG A 2 12.10 -13.14 -10.00
N GLY A 3 12.23 -13.68 -8.79
CA GLY A 3 12.81 -12.96 -7.65
C GLY A 3 14.28 -13.31 -7.47
N ILE A 4 15.03 -12.42 -6.82
CA ILE A 4 16.42 -12.62 -6.40
C ILE A 4 16.61 -11.88 -5.09
N VAL A 5 17.27 -12.52 -4.10
CA VAL A 5 17.66 -11.86 -2.85
C VAL A 5 19.11 -11.41 -2.99
N TRP A 6 19.36 -10.12 -2.81
CA TRP A 6 20.70 -9.54 -2.88
C TRP A 6 21.24 -9.26 -1.49
N LEU A 7 22.47 -9.72 -1.22
CA LEU A 7 23.16 -9.56 0.06
C LEU A 7 24.52 -8.91 -0.15
N ASP A 8 25.11 -8.38 0.92
CA ASP A 8 26.43 -7.75 0.93
C ASP A 8 27.58 -8.73 1.21
N ARG A 9 27.26 -9.91 1.75
CA ARG A 9 28.19 -11.00 2.06
C ARG A 9 27.53 -12.36 1.92
N GLU A 10 28.35 -13.39 1.73
CA GLU A 10 27.89 -14.77 1.75
C GLU A 10 27.24 -15.13 3.08
N VAL A 11 26.16 -15.88 3.00
CA VAL A 11 25.44 -16.46 4.14
C VAL A 11 25.24 -17.94 3.88
N GLU A 12 25.13 -18.72 4.94
CA GLU A 12 24.79 -20.13 4.83
C GLU A 12 23.41 -20.27 4.19
N ASP A 13 23.35 -20.81 2.99
CA ASP A 13 22.09 -21.07 2.30
C ASP A 13 21.44 -22.31 2.93
N LYS A 14 20.57 -22.08 3.91
CA LYS A 14 19.80 -23.13 4.58
C LYS A 14 18.53 -23.50 3.82
N ASN A 15 18.37 -23.06 2.56
CA ASN A 15 17.19 -23.38 1.79
C ASN A 15 17.22 -24.86 1.39
N PRO A 16 16.21 -25.65 1.81
CA PRO A 16 16.06 -27.01 1.31
C PRO A 16 15.82 -26.97 -0.20
N GLU A 17 16.45 -27.87 -0.96
CA GLU A 17 16.09 -28.07 -2.36
C GLU A 17 14.58 -28.26 -2.51
N GLY A 18 13.94 -27.48 -3.39
CA GLY A 18 12.49 -27.54 -3.62
C GLY A 18 11.63 -26.60 -2.76
N ALA A 19 12.21 -25.78 -1.87
CA ALA A 19 11.45 -24.80 -1.07
C ALA A 19 10.81 -23.65 -1.88
N GLY A 20 11.19 -23.49 -3.16
CA GLY A 20 10.63 -22.45 -4.04
C GLY A 20 11.02 -21.02 -3.68
N LEU A 21 12.06 -20.84 -2.85
CA LEU A 21 12.58 -19.53 -2.47
C LEU A 21 13.46 -18.93 -3.58
N PRO A 22 13.53 -17.59 -3.70
CA PRO A 22 14.39 -16.94 -4.69
C PRO A 22 15.88 -17.23 -4.44
N PRO A 23 16.71 -17.33 -5.48
CA PRO A 23 18.15 -17.50 -5.33
C PRO A 23 18.79 -16.29 -4.65
N ILE A 24 19.85 -16.55 -3.89
CA ILE A 24 20.69 -15.53 -3.25
C ILE A 24 21.80 -15.09 -4.22
N LYS A 25 22.09 -13.79 -4.26
CA LYS A 25 23.22 -13.18 -4.98
C LYS A 25 23.96 -12.21 -4.08
N ILE A 26 25.28 -12.16 -4.24
CA ILE A 26 26.13 -11.24 -3.48
C ILE A 26 26.49 -10.05 -4.36
N SER A 27 26.29 -8.85 -3.83
CA SER A 27 26.64 -7.63 -4.54
C SER A 27 28.15 -7.46 -4.66
N GLY A 28 28.59 -7.02 -5.85
CA GLY A 28 30.00 -6.93 -6.21
C GLY A 28 30.81 -5.99 -5.31
N ASP A 29 32.13 -5.98 -5.48
CA ASP A 29 33.02 -5.10 -4.71
C ASP A 29 32.70 -3.62 -4.97
N THR A 30 32.71 -2.85 -3.89
CA THR A 30 32.48 -1.40 -3.87
C THR A 30 33.60 -0.65 -3.14
N SER A 31 34.76 -1.28 -2.90
CA SER A 31 35.93 -0.67 -2.25
C SER A 31 36.38 0.62 -2.93
N GLY A 32 36.35 0.64 -4.27
CA GLY A 32 36.75 1.80 -5.09
C GLY A 32 35.83 3.02 -5.03
N PHE A 33 34.63 2.93 -4.44
CA PHE A 33 33.69 4.05 -4.37
C PHE A 33 33.94 4.94 -3.16
N THR A 34 33.97 6.26 -3.36
CA THR A 34 34.06 7.20 -2.24
C THR A 34 32.68 7.33 -1.55
N TYR A 35 32.67 7.36 -0.22
CA TYR A 35 31.47 7.57 0.58
C TYR A 35 31.79 8.54 1.72
N THR A 36 31.16 9.71 1.73
CA THR A 36 31.49 10.81 2.68
C THR A 36 30.32 11.19 3.59
N ASN A 37 29.12 10.64 3.35
CA ASN A 37 27.97 10.92 4.20
C ASN A 37 28.16 10.33 5.60
N LYS A 38 28.01 11.16 6.64
CA LYS A 38 28.25 10.75 8.05
C LYS A 38 27.04 10.12 8.74
N GLN A 39 25.85 10.22 8.15
CA GLN A 39 24.60 9.74 8.75
C GLN A 39 24.12 8.41 8.15
N GLY A 40 24.37 8.17 6.87
CA GLY A 40 23.99 6.93 6.20
C GLY A 40 25.03 5.81 6.33
N HIS A 41 24.75 4.66 5.72
CA HIS A 41 25.65 3.52 5.71
C HIS A 41 26.28 3.25 4.33
N ARG A 42 27.56 2.88 4.31
CA ARG A 42 28.30 2.61 3.05
C ARG A 42 27.68 1.49 2.20
N SER A 43 26.94 0.56 2.81
CA SER A 43 26.21 -0.50 2.08
C SER A 43 25.19 0.05 1.07
N ALA A 44 24.74 1.30 1.22
CA ALA A 44 23.88 1.99 0.27
C ALA A 44 24.45 2.01 -1.16
N ILE A 45 25.79 2.00 -1.30
CA ILE A 45 26.45 1.89 -2.61
C ILE A 45 26.10 0.55 -3.27
N ARG A 46 26.20 -0.57 -2.53
CA ARG A 46 25.84 -1.90 -3.03
C ARG A 46 24.37 -1.96 -3.41
N ILE A 47 23.50 -1.49 -2.52
CA ILE A 47 22.05 -1.50 -2.74
C ILE A 47 21.70 -0.73 -4.02
N SER A 48 22.28 0.45 -4.26
CA SER A 48 22.03 1.22 -5.48
C SER A 48 22.42 0.46 -6.76
N ARG A 49 23.44 -0.41 -6.73
CA ARG A 49 23.92 -1.15 -7.91
C ARG A 49 23.08 -2.38 -8.26
N ILE A 50 22.17 -2.80 -7.38
CA ILE A 50 21.38 -4.04 -7.53
C ILE A 50 20.66 -4.11 -8.88
N VAL A 51 20.10 -3.00 -9.39
CA VAL A 51 19.42 -2.98 -10.69
C VAL A 51 20.37 -3.35 -11.83
N SER A 52 21.55 -2.72 -11.88
CA SER A 52 22.56 -3.02 -12.90
C SER A 52 23.18 -4.40 -12.73
N GLU A 53 23.39 -4.85 -11.50
CA GLU A 53 23.90 -6.18 -11.21
C GLU A 53 22.89 -7.27 -11.58
N THR A 54 21.59 -7.02 -11.38
CA THR A 54 20.50 -7.90 -11.82
C THR A 54 20.41 -7.96 -13.35
N LEU A 55 20.60 -6.83 -14.05
CA LEU A 55 20.68 -6.81 -15.51
C LEU A 55 21.83 -7.69 -16.04
N ARG A 56 23.00 -7.63 -15.40
CA ARG A 56 24.19 -8.41 -15.80
C ARG A 56 24.01 -9.93 -15.67
N LEU A 57 22.99 -10.39 -14.95
CA LEU A 57 22.64 -11.82 -14.90
C LEU A 57 22.12 -12.36 -16.24
N GLY A 58 21.78 -11.48 -17.21
CA GLY A 58 21.46 -11.90 -18.58
C GLY A 58 20.15 -12.70 -18.70
N LEU A 59 19.20 -12.50 -17.79
CA LEU A 59 17.89 -13.15 -17.83
C LEU A 59 17.14 -12.76 -19.11
N LYS A 60 16.64 -13.76 -19.85
CA LYS A 60 15.87 -13.57 -21.09
C LYS A 60 14.48 -13.01 -20.81
N ASP A 61 13.91 -12.30 -21.78
CA ASP A 61 12.51 -11.82 -21.76
C ASP A 61 12.14 -10.96 -20.53
N VAL A 62 13.06 -10.11 -20.08
CA VAL A 62 12.81 -9.14 -19.00
C VAL A 62 12.27 -7.83 -19.58
N ARG A 63 11.14 -7.35 -19.05
CA ARG A 63 10.55 -6.05 -19.41
C ARG A 63 10.78 -4.98 -18.35
N TRP A 64 10.78 -5.40 -17.09
CA TRP A 64 10.86 -4.53 -15.92
C TRP A 64 11.79 -5.15 -14.89
N PHE A 65 12.61 -4.31 -14.26
CA PHE A 65 13.35 -4.60 -13.05
C PHE A 65 12.60 -3.95 -11.89
N VAL A 66 12.28 -4.71 -10.85
CA VAL A 66 11.53 -4.23 -9.70
C VAL A 66 12.41 -4.40 -8.47
N MET A 67 12.52 -3.35 -7.68
CA MET A 67 13.29 -3.31 -6.45
C MET A 67 12.36 -3.01 -5.27
N GLY A 68 12.68 -3.58 -4.11
CA GLY A 68 12.02 -3.32 -2.83
C GLY A 68 12.87 -3.89 -1.69
N ASP A 69 12.61 -3.41 -0.48
CA ASP A 69 13.36 -3.80 0.71
C ASP A 69 12.86 -5.13 1.30
N ASP A 70 13.62 -5.72 2.20
CA ASP A 70 13.36 -7.05 2.78
C ASP A 70 12.14 -7.11 3.73
N ASP A 71 11.61 -5.94 4.10
CA ASP A 71 10.40 -5.77 4.89
C ASP A 71 9.22 -5.19 4.06
N THR A 72 9.38 -5.14 2.73
CA THR A 72 8.36 -4.67 1.78
C THR A 72 7.53 -5.82 1.25
N VAL A 73 6.20 -5.66 1.24
CA VAL A 73 5.29 -6.65 0.66
C VAL A 73 4.65 -6.13 -0.62
N PHE A 74 4.73 -6.91 -1.70
CA PHE A 74 4.13 -6.61 -2.99
C PHE A 74 2.84 -7.38 -3.23
N ILE A 75 1.81 -6.68 -3.70
CA ILE A 75 0.64 -7.28 -4.35
C ILE A 75 0.97 -7.44 -5.84
N THR A 76 1.61 -8.54 -6.19
CA THR A 76 2.27 -8.73 -7.50
C THR A 76 1.32 -8.61 -8.70
N ASP A 77 0.07 -9.07 -8.59
CA ASP A 77 -0.92 -8.89 -9.65
C ASP A 77 -1.21 -7.39 -9.91
N ASN A 78 -1.27 -6.59 -8.85
CA ASN A 78 -1.50 -5.15 -8.94
C ASN A 78 -0.28 -4.42 -9.49
N LEU A 79 0.93 -4.85 -9.13
CA LEU A 79 2.16 -4.39 -9.76
C LEU A 79 2.10 -4.63 -11.28
N VAL A 80 1.74 -5.84 -11.72
CA VAL A 80 1.61 -6.14 -13.15
C VAL A 80 0.54 -5.28 -13.82
N ARG A 81 -0.61 -5.04 -13.18
CA ARG A 81 -1.65 -4.13 -13.70
C ARG A 81 -1.11 -2.72 -13.89
N VAL A 82 -0.37 -2.20 -12.92
CA VAL A 82 0.22 -0.85 -13.00
C VAL A 82 1.25 -0.77 -14.13
N LEU A 83 2.18 -1.72 -14.21
CA LEU A 83 3.24 -1.70 -15.22
C LEU A 83 2.73 -1.91 -16.66
N ARG A 84 1.58 -2.56 -16.83
CA ARG A 84 0.93 -2.74 -18.16
C ARG A 84 0.43 -1.44 -18.78
N LYS A 85 0.28 -0.37 -18.00
CA LYS A 85 -0.12 0.95 -18.51
C LYS A 85 0.96 1.62 -19.37
N TYR A 86 2.21 1.16 -19.24
CA TYR A 86 3.38 1.83 -19.79
C TYR A 86 4.02 0.99 -20.89
N ASP A 87 4.48 1.67 -21.95
CA ASP A 87 5.29 1.06 -22.99
C ASP A 87 6.68 0.72 -22.41
N HIS A 88 6.88 -0.55 -22.06
CA HIS A 88 8.12 -1.03 -21.44
C HIS A 88 9.36 -0.92 -22.35
N THR A 89 9.21 -0.48 -23.61
CA THR A 89 10.32 -0.20 -24.54
C THR A 89 10.85 1.24 -24.43
N GLN A 90 10.19 2.10 -23.65
CA GLN A 90 10.64 3.47 -23.34
C GLN A 90 11.35 3.53 -21.98
N TYR A 91 11.85 4.72 -21.62
CA TYR A 91 12.47 4.96 -20.32
C TYR A 91 11.44 5.30 -19.25
N TYR A 92 11.25 4.39 -18.32
CA TYR A 92 10.36 4.56 -17.17
C TYR A 92 11.05 4.21 -15.86
N TYR A 93 11.03 5.16 -14.93
CA TYR A 93 11.34 5.00 -13.51
C TYR A 93 10.03 5.23 -12.73
N ILE A 94 9.41 4.14 -12.25
CA ILE A 94 8.06 4.13 -11.69
C ILE A 94 8.13 3.79 -10.20
N GLY A 95 7.46 4.58 -9.37
CA GLY A 95 7.37 4.33 -7.92
C GLY A 95 6.60 5.46 -7.24
N SER A 96 6.85 5.70 -5.96
CA SER A 96 6.21 6.81 -5.25
C SER A 96 7.13 7.46 -4.23
N LEU A 97 6.63 8.58 -3.71
CA LEU A 97 7.24 9.39 -2.67
C LEU A 97 7.01 8.77 -1.29
N SER A 98 7.70 9.32 -0.30
CA SER A 98 7.38 9.10 1.11
C SER A 98 6.08 9.80 1.50
N GLU A 99 5.31 9.18 2.39
CA GLU A 99 4.19 9.80 3.08
C GLU A 99 4.62 11.00 3.96
N SER A 100 5.92 11.11 4.27
CA SER A 100 6.51 12.20 5.05
C SER A 100 6.97 13.36 4.15
N HIS A 101 6.32 14.51 4.30
CA HIS A 101 6.64 15.75 3.58
C HIS A 101 8.10 16.18 3.77
N LEU A 102 8.60 16.06 5.01
CA LEU A 102 9.97 16.42 5.34
C LEU A 102 10.99 15.47 4.72
N GLN A 103 10.71 14.17 4.68
CA GLN A 103 11.58 13.21 3.97
C GLN A 103 11.71 13.61 2.51
N ASN A 104 10.60 13.94 1.83
CA ASN A 104 10.63 14.34 0.43
C ASN A 104 11.37 15.67 0.18
N ILE A 105 11.38 16.60 1.14
CA ILE A 105 12.18 17.83 1.08
C ILE A 105 13.67 17.51 1.23
N PHE A 106 14.03 16.67 2.20
CA PHE A 106 15.44 16.37 2.48
C PHE A 106 16.10 15.51 1.41
N PHE A 107 15.34 14.61 0.78
CA PHE A 107 15.83 13.75 -0.28
C PHE A 107 15.42 14.29 -1.65
N SER A 108 14.21 13.96 -2.13
CA SER A 108 13.69 14.55 -3.37
C SER A 108 12.21 14.21 -3.61
N TYR A 109 11.46 15.15 -4.16
CA TYR A 109 10.15 14.89 -4.78
C TYR A 109 10.25 14.18 -6.15
N GLY A 110 11.46 13.95 -6.64
CA GLY A 110 11.75 13.18 -7.86
C GLY A 110 12.32 11.78 -7.60
N MET A 111 12.35 11.33 -6.34
CA MET A 111 12.89 10.02 -5.94
C MET A 111 11.75 9.03 -5.69
N ALA A 112 11.83 7.83 -6.27
CA ALA A 112 11.07 6.71 -5.75
C ALA A 112 11.78 6.18 -4.50
N TYR A 113 11.07 6.11 -3.38
CA TYR A 113 11.62 5.53 -2.16
C TYR A 113 11.69 4.01 -2.29
N GLY A 114 12.86 3.45 -1.96
CA GLY A 114 13.24 2.05 -2.17
C GLY A 114 12.39 1.08 -1.37
N GLY A 115 12.11 1.40 -0.11
CA GLY A 115 11.18 0.63 0.74
C GLY A 115 9.76 0.61 0.17
N GLY A 116 9.27 1.71 -0.38
CA GLY A 116 8.00 1.74 -1.11
C GLY A 116 8.04 0.88 -2.37
N GLY A 117 9.23 0.51 -2.85
CA GLY A 117 9.46 -0.23 -4.06
C GLY A 117 9.39 0.66 -5.30
N PHE A 118 10.14 0.27 -6.33
CA PHE A 118 10.11 0.93 -7.63
C PHE A 118 10.36 -0.05 -8.77
N ALA A 119 10.00 0.35 -9.98
CA ALA A 119 10.22 -0.38 -11.20
C ALA A 119 10.98 0.46 -12.23
N ILE A 120 11.90 -0.19 -12.95
CA ILE A 120 12.69 0.39 -14.03
C ILE A 120 12.47 -0.44 -15.29
N SER A 121 12.08 0.20 -16.38
CA SER A 121 11.95 -0.42 -17.71
C SER A 121 13.30 -0.99 -18.18
N TYR A 122 13.28 -2.09 -18.93
CA TYR A 122 14.51 -2.74 -19.40
C TYR A 122 15.48 -1.78 -20.14
N PRO A 123 15.05 -0.92 -21.08
CA PRO A 123 15.96 0.00 -21.78
C PRO A 123 16.60 1.03 -20.85
N LEU A 124 15.88 1.48 -19.82
CA LEU A 124 16.42 2.37 -18.80
C LEU A 124 17.45 1.66 -17.91
N ALA A 125 17.20 0.41 -17.53
CA ALA A 125 18.20 -0.39 -16.79
C ALA A 125 19.49 -0.54 -17.60
N LEU A 126 19.40 -0.74 -18.92
CA LEU A 126 20.56 -0.80 -19.82
C LEU A 126 21.31 0.53 -19.92
N ALA A 127 20.59 1.65 -19.97
CA ALA A 127 21.19 2.98 -19.94
C ALA A 127 21.91 3.24 -18.61
N LEU A 128 21.23 2.94 -17.50
CA LEU A 128 21.76 3.04 -16.15
C LEU A 128 23.04 2.20 -16.01
N SER A 129 23.06 0.94 -16.43
CA SER A 129 24.22 0.06 -16.24
C SER A 129 25.49 0.53 -16.93
N LYS A 130 25.38 1.36 -17.98
CA LYS A 130 26.53 1.94 -18.70
C LYS A 130 27.15 3.15 -17.99
N MET A 131 26.44 3.75 -17.04
CA MET A 131 26.84 5.01 -16.42
C MET A 131 26.80 5.01 -14.88
N GLN A 132 26.09 4.07 -14.25
CA GLN A 132 25.79 4.08 -12.81
C GLN A 132 27.04 4.18 -11.94
N ASP A 133 28.07 3.38 -12.21
CA ASP A 133 29.29 3.42 -11.40
C ASP A 133 29.98 4.80 -11.48
N ARG A 134 29.96 5.48 -12.64
CA ARG A 134 30.47 6.86 -12.77
C ARG A 134 29.57 7.87 -12.07
N CYS A 135 28.25 7.67 -12.10
CA CYS A 135 27.28 8.51 -11.38
C CYS A 135 27.50 8.42 -9.86
N ILE A 136 27.56 7.22 -9.29
CA ILE A 136 27.77 7.02 -7.84
C ILE A 136 29.04 7.74 -7.37
N GLN A 137 30.12 7.73 -8.15
CA GLN A 137 31.36 8.43 -7.82
C GLN A 137 31.26 9.95 -7.80
N ARG A 138 30.36 10.55 -8.60
CA ARG A 138 30.09 11.98 -8.56
C ARG A 138 29.30 12.40 -7.32
N TYR A 139 28.62 11.46 -6.67
CA TYR A 139 27.73 11.72 -5.54
C TYR A 139 28.13 10.97 -4.25
N PRO A 140 29.37 11.13 -3.76
CA PRO A 140 29.84 10.40 -2.57
C PRO A 140 29.12 10.83 -1.28
N GLY A 141 28.53 12.04 -1.26
CA GLY A 141 27.86 12.63 -0.11
C GLY A 141 26.39 12.28 0.05
N LEU A 142 25.76 11.61 -0.92
CA LEU A 142 24.35 11.21 -0.82
C LEU A 142 24.12 10.17 0.27
N TYR A 143 22.94 10.18 0.86
CA TYR A 143 22.64 9.40 2.07
C TYR A 143 22.47 7.91 1.75
N GLY A 144 21.46 7.58 0.94
CA GLY A 144 21.01 6.21 0.73
C GLY A 144 21.22 5.70 -0.69
N SER A 145 20.69 4.51 -0.95
CA SER A 145 20.63 3.94 -2.31
C SER A 145 19.71 4.74 -3.20
N ASP A 146 18.55 5.13 -2.68
CA ASP A 146 17.47 5.71 -3.46
C ASP A 146 17.81 7.12 -3.92
N ASP A 147 18.50 7.86 -3.05
CA ASP A 147 19.08 9.17 -3.32
C ASP A 147 20.07 9.10 -4.49
N ARG A 148 20.93 8.07 -4.50
CA ARG A 148 21.86 7.80 -5.62
C ARG A 148 21.14 7.37 -6.89
N MET A 149 20.11 6.52 -6.76
CA MET A 149 19.28 6.12 -7.89
C MET A 149 18.63 7.34 -8.52
N GLN A 150 18.03 8.24 -7.73
CA GLN A 150 17.43 9.47 -8.21
C GLN A 150 18.46 10.38 -8.89
N ALA A 151 19.65 10.54 -8.33
CA ALA A 151 20.71 11.32 -8.95
C ALA A 151 21.12 10.76 -10.33
N CYS A 152 21.24 9.43 -10.45
CA CYS A 152 21.53 8.80 -11.75
C CYS A 152 20.37 8.92 -12.75
N MET A 153 19.12 8.86 -12.28
CA MET A 153 17.96 9.12 -13.14
C MET A 153 17.93 10.58 -13.62
N ALA A 154 18.31 11.53 -12.77
CA ALA A 154 18.42 12.93 -13.16
C ALA A 154 19.50 13.18 -14.22
N GLU A 155 20.66 12.52 -14.13
CA GLU A 155 21.68 12.59 -15.18
C GLU A 155 21.25 11.95 -16.51
N LEU A 156 20.41 10.91 -16.44
CA LEU A 156 19.78 10.30 -17.62
C LEU A 156 18.61 11.14 -18.17
N GLY A 157 18.19 12.19 -17.46
CA GLY A 157 17.05 13.02 -17.83
C GLY A 157 15.70 12.31 -17.71
N VAL A 158 15.59 11.27 -16.87
CA VAL A 158 14.36 10.48 -16.71
C VAL A 158 13.67 10.83 -15.38
N PRO A 159 12.48 11.44 -15.41
CA PRO A 159 11.76 11.80 -14.19
C PRO A 159 11.08 10.59 -13.55
N LEU A 160 10.77 10.72 -12.26
CA LEU A 160 9.88 9.79 -11.56
C LEU A 160 8.47 9.82 -12.17
N THR A 161 7.99 8.66 -12.56
CA THR A 161 6.58 8.40 -12.87
C THR A 161 5.89 7.94 -11.59
N LYS A 162 5.09 8.83 -10.99
CA LYS A 162 4.48 8.60 -9.68
C LYS A 162 3.24 7.70 -9.76
N GLU A 163 3.25 6.61 -9.02
CA GLU A 163 2.13 5.68 -8.86
C GLU A 163 1.71 5.60 -7.38
N LEU A 164 0.51 6.07 -7.07
CA LEU A 164 0.04 6.26 -5.68
C LEU A 164 -0.17 4.96 -4.88
N GLY A 165 -0.09 3.80 -5.54
CA GLY A 165 -0.22 2.49 -4.88
C GLY A 165 1.08 1.94 -4.31
N PHE A 166 2.22 2.59 -4.58
CA PHE A 166 3.49 2.28 -3.91
C PHE A 166 3.57 3.09 -2.61
N HIS A 167 3.79 2.40 -1.49
CA HIS A 167 3.76 3.00 -0.16
C HIS A 167 5.03 2.71 0.62
N GLN A 168 5.77 3.78 0.91
CA GLN A 168 6.92 3.76 1.83
C GLN A 168 6.42 3.64 3.28
N TYR A 169 5.31 4.31 3.64
CA TYR A 169 4.83 4.47 5.00
C TYR A 169 5.95 4.83 6.00
N ASP A 170 6.68 5.92 5.72
CA ASP A 170 7.54 6.58 6.72
C ASP A 170 6.68 7.27 7.80
N VAL A 171 5.98 6.44 8.56
CA VAL A 171 5.06 6.77 9.64
C VAL A 171 5.23 5.73 10.75
N TYR A 172 4.78 6.08 11.95
CA TYR A 172 4.80 5.18 13.11
C TYR A 172 3.39 4.86 13.60
N GLY A 173 3.25 3.75 14.31
CA GLY A 173 2.00 3.34 14.94
C GLY A 173 1.05 2.66 13.96
N ASN A 174 -0.23 3.04 14.00
CA ASN A 174 -1.30 2.29 13.38
C ASN A 174 -1.67 2.80 11.97
N LEU A 175 -1.45 1.98 10.95
CA LEU A 175 -1.76 2.28 9.54
C LEU A 175 -3.26 2.29 9.18
N PHE A 176 -4.14 2.00 10.14
CA PHE A 176 -5.57 1.84 9.89
C PHE A 176 -6.20 2.97 9.07
N GLY A 177 -5.88 4.23 9.37
CA GLY A 177 -6.41 5.37 8.62
C GLY A 177 -6.00 5.41 7.16
N LEU A 178 -4.77 5.02 6.84
CA LEU A 178 -4.23 4.97 5.47
C LEU A 178 -4.87 3.84 4.68
N LEU A 179 -5.00 2.65 5.29
CA LEU A 179 -5.58 1.48 4.64
C LEU A 179 -7.12 1.59 4.53
N ALA A 180 -7.80 2.18 5.52
CA ALA A 180 -9.25 2.33 5.49
C ALA A 180 -9.75 3.38 4.48
N ALA A 181 -8.90 4.36 4.15
CA ALA A 181 -9.17 5.43 3.19
C ALA A 181 -8.11 5.46 2.06
N HIS A 182 -7.72 4.27 1.58
CA HIS A 182 -6.74 4.15 0.51
C HIS A 182 -7.21 4.87 -0.76
N PRO A 183 -6.29 5.55 -1.49
CA PRO A 183 -6.63 6.24 -2.73
C PRO A 183 -7.25 5.31 -3.79
N VAL A 184 -7.94 5.89 -4.77
CA VAL A 184 -8.63 5.15 -5.85
C VAL A 184 -7.63 4.69 -6.92
N VAL A 185 -6.73 3.80 -6.50
CA VAL A 185 -5.66 3.17 -7.29
C VAL A 185 -5.45 1.75 -6.77
N PRO A 186 -4.88 0.81 -7.53
CA PRO A 186 -4.52 -0.50 -7.00
C PRO A 186 -3.45 -0.36 -5.90
N LEU A 187 -3.64 -1.03 -4.76
CA LEU A 187 -2.58 -1.18 -3.76
C LEU A 187 -1.45 -2.05 -4.34
N VAL A 188 -0.23 -1.52 -4.42
CA VAL A 188 0.93 -2.22 -5.01
C VAL A 188 1.87 -2.73 -3.94
N THR A 189 2.28 -1.88 -3.00
CA THR A 189 3.23 -2.23 -1.95
C THR A 189 2.81 -1.73 -0.58
N MET A 190 3.37 -2.36 0.46
CA MET A 190 3.34 -1.89 1.83
C MET A 190 4.73 -2.10 2.45
N HIS A 191 5.36 -1.00 2.87
CA HIS A 191 6.51 -0.89 3.76
C HIS A 191 6.04 -0.10 5.01
N HIS A 192 6.73 0.20 6.10
CA HIS A 192 7.89 -0.42 6.71
C HIS A 192 7.37 -1.40 7.79
N LEU A 193 7.18 -2.68 7.43
CA LEU A 193 6.25 -3.57 8.16
C LEU A 193 6.75 -4.02 9.53
N ASP A 194 8.05 -4.04 9.76
CA ASP A 194 8.72 -4.27 11.05
C ASP A 194 8.67 -3.05 11.98
N VAL A 195 8.42 -1.84 11.46
CA VAL A 195 8.27 -0.60 12.24
C VAL A 195 6.83 -0.37 12.69
N VAL A 196 5.87 -0.50 11.78
CA VAL A 196 4.44 -0.18 12.02
C VAL A 196 3.73 -1.28 12.83
N GLU A 197 2.61 -0.94 13.48
CA GLU A 197 1.77 -1.92 14.18
C GLU A 197 1.17 -2.96 13.20
N PRO A 198 0.88 -4.20 13.65
CA PRO A 198 0.12 -5.16 12.85
C PRO A 198 -1.19 -4.55 12.34
N ILE A 199 -1.48 -4.70 11.05
CA ILE A 199 -2.68 -4.11 10.42
C ILE A 199 -4.00 -4.68 10.95
N PHE A 200 -3.98 -5.89 11.53
CA PHE A 200 -5.10 -6.50 12.22
C PHE A 200 -4.82 -6.58 13.73
N PRO A 201 -5.84 -6.41 14.60
CA PRO A 201 -5.65 -6.46 16.04
C PRO A 201 -5.37 -7.89 16.52
N ASN A 202 -4.63 -8.00 17.64
CA ASN A 202 -4.36 -9.25 18.36
C ASN A 202 -3.68 -10.35 17.55
N VAL A 203 -2.88 -9.97 16.54
CA VAL A 203 -2.10 -10.90 15.71
C VAL A 203 -0.71 -10.33 15.46
N THR A 204 0.25 -11.17 15.07
CA THR A 204 1.57 -10.71 14.63
C THR A 204 1.51 -10.08 13.24
N ARG A 205 2.56 -9.35 12.84
CA ARG A 205 2.69 -8.76 11.49
C ARG A 205 2.56 -9.82 10.39
N ILE A 206 3.23 -10.96 10.54
CA ILE A 206 3.14 -12.07 9.57
C ILE A 206 1.73 -12.66 9.52
N GLN A 207 1.08 -12.91 10.66
CA GLN A 207 -0.31 -13.40 10.69
C GLN A 207 -1.27 -12.38 10.05
N ALA A 208 -1.02 -11.08 10.27
CA ALA A 208 -1.80 -10.01 9.66
C ALA A 208 -1.68 -10.00 8.12
N LEU A 209 -0.47 -10.19 7.60
CA LEU A 209 -0.23 -10.35 6.16
C LEU A 209 -0.89 -11.61 5.61
N GLN A 210 -0.73 -12.75 6.27
CA GLN A 210 -1.37 -14.01 5.87
C GLN A 210 -2.88 -13.85 5.74
N ARG A 211 -3.51 -13.13 6.69
CA ARG A 211 -4.93 -12.79 6.66
C ARG A 211 -5.30 -11.86 5.51
N LEU A 212 -4.51 -10.81 5.25
CA LEU A 212 -4.71 -9.89 4.12
C LEU A 212 -4.61 -10.61 2.77
N PHE A 213 -3.73 -11.61 2.65
CA PHE A 213 -3.55 -12.34 1.39
C PHE A 213 -4.69 -13.30 1.05
N ILE A 214 -5.59 -13.61 1.98
CA ILE A 214 -6.78 -14.43 1.69
C ILE A 214 -7.70 -13.72 0.68
N PRO A 215 -8.19 -12.48 0.91
CA PRO A 215 -8.96 -11.75 -0.10
C PRO A 215 -8.15 -11.33 -1.32
N VAL A 216 -6.84 -11.07 -1.20
CA VAL A 216 -5.98 -10.76 -2.36
C VAL A 216 -6.02 -11.88 -3.40
N LYS A 217 -6.02 -13.15 -2.97
CA LYS A 217 -6.14 -14.31 -3.87
C LYS A 217 -7.49 -14.41 -4.58
N LEU A 218 -8.53 -13.77 -4.05
CA LEU A 218 -9.88 -13.79 -4.64
C LEU A 218 -10.12 -12.60 -5.56
N ASP A 219 -9.62 -11.42 -5.19
CA ASP A 219 -9.71 -10.21 -6.00
C ASP A 219 -8.65 -9.17 -5.59
N SER A 220 -7.43 -9.33 -6.11
CA SER A 220 -6.32 -8.41 -5.84
C SER A 220 -6.62 -6.98 -6.31
N ALA A 221 -7.44 -6.80 -7.36
CA ALA A 221 -7.77 -5.47 -7.88
C ALA A 221 -8.62 -4.66 -6.90
N GLY A 222 -9.51 -5.32 -6.14
CA GLY A 222 -10.40 -4.67 -5.16
C GLY A 222 -9.84 -4.53 -3.76
N ILE A 223 -8.65 -5.06 -3.45
CA ILE A 223 -8.10 -5.06 -2.09
C ILE A 223 -7.95 -3.63 -1.55
N ILE A 224 -8.41 -3.42 -0.32
CA ILE A 224 -8.28 -2.16 0.44
C ILE A 224 -9.03 -0.97 -0.19
N GLN A 225 -9.75 -1.18 -1.30
CA GLN A 225 -10.54 -0.13 -1.95
C GLN A 225 -11.71 0.33 -1.07
N GLN A 226 -11.80 1.65 -0.93
CA GLN A 226 -12.84 2.30 -0.14
C GLN A 226 -14.14 2.44 -0.93
N SER A 227 -15.27 2.10 -0.29
CA SER A 227 -16.63 2.40 -0.75
C SER A 227 -17.43 3.03 0.38
N ILE A 228 -18.26 4.03 0.08
CA ILE A 228 -18.97 4.84 1.08
C ILE A 228 -20.47 4.81 0.79
N CYS A 229 -21.27 4.59 1.83
CA CYS A 229 -22.73 4.51 1.77
C CYS A 229 -23.36 4.97 3.08
N TYR A 230 -24.67 5.21 3.04
CA TYR A 230 -25.42 5.78 4.16
C TYR A 230 -26.60 4.89 4.55
N ASP A 231 -26.79 4.68 5.85
CA ASP A 231 -28.07 4.18 6.37
C ASP A 231 -28.95 5.39 6.68
N LYS A 232 -29.79 5.75 5.71
CA LYS A 232 -30.69 6.92 5.79
C LYS A 232 -31.60 6.84 7.03
N SER A 233 -32.10 5.65 7.35
CA SER A 233 -33.03 5.45 8.46
C SER A 233 -32.39 5.63 9.84
N LYS A 234 -31.10 5.32 9.96
CA LYS A 234 -30.35 5.39 11.23
C LYS A 234 -29.41 6.60 11.30
N SER A 235 -29.32 7.37 10.21
CA SER A 235 -28.36 8.46 10.02
C SER A 235 -26.92 8.00 10.29
N TRP A 236 -26.51 6.89 9.68
CA TRP A 236 -25.15 6.36 9.80
C TRP A 236 -24.37 6.53 8.49
N THR A 237 -23.06 6.76 8.63
CA THR A 237 -22.11 6.66 7.52
C THR A 237 -21.36 5.34 7.63
N ILE A 238 -21.31 4.60 6.52
CA ILE A 238 -20.59 3.33 6.42
C ILE A 238 -19.46 3.51 5.42
N SER A 239 -18.24 3.14 5.82
CA SER A 239 -17.06 3.10 4.96
C SER A 239 -16.52 1.68 4.94
N VAL A 240 -16.46 1.08 3.76
CA VAL A 240 -15.95 -0.27 3.52
C VAL A 240 -14.59 -0.17 2.85
N SER A 241 -13.54 -0.65 3.48
CA SER A 241 -12.25 -0.96 2.85
C SER A 241 -12.20 -2.47 2.62
N TRP A 242 -12.49 -2.89 1.38
CA TRP A 242 -12.77 -4.30 1.09
C TRP A 242 -11.55 -5.19 1.33
N GLY A 243 -11.73 -6.30 2.06
CA GLY A 243 -10.65 -7.20 2.45
C GLY A 243 -9.83 -6.71 3.66
N PHE A 244 -10.19 -5.57 4.27
CA PHE A 244 -9.51 -5.03 5.44
C PHE A 244 -10.49 -4.74 6.59
N ALA A 245 -11.28 -3.66 6.49
CA ALA A 245 -12.14 -3.21 7.58
C ALA A 245 -13.38 -2.46 7.10
N VAL A 246 -14.43 -2.48 7.92
CA VAL A 246 -15.62 -1.64 7.79
C VAL A 246 -15.71 -0.71 9.00
N GLN A 247 -16.00 0.56 8.74
CA GLN A 247 -16.26 1.56 9.77
C GLN A 247 -17.72 2.01 9.70
N ILE A 248 -18.43 1.98 10.82
CA ILE A 248 -19.77 2.54 10.96
C ILE A 248 -19.70 3.72 11.92
N PHE A 249 -20.05 4.90 11.41
CA PHE A 249 -20.10 6.14 12.16
C PHE A 249 -21.55 6.52 12.47
N ARG A 250 -21.78 7.07 13.67
CA ARG A 250 -23.00 7.83 13.91
C ARG A 250 -22.88 9.18 13.22
N GLY A 251 -23.95 9.60 12.55
CA GLY A 251 -24.00 10.84 11.80
C GLY A 251 -23.57 10.66 10.35
N VAL A 252 -23.73 11.76 9.62
CA VAL A 252 -23.49 11.86 8.19
C VAL A 252 -22.15 12.54 7.99
N PHE A 253 -21.21 11.86 7.35
CA PHE A 253 -19.94 12.41 6.89
C PHE A 253 -19.94 12.46 5.38
N SER A 254 -19.48 13.57 4.81
CA SER A 254 -19.37 13.69 3.36
C SER A 254 -18.32 12.71 2.79
N PRO A 255 -18.42 12.29 1.51
CA PRO A 255 -17.37 11.48 0.90
C PRO A 255 -16.00 12.18 0.91
N ARG A 256 -15.99 13.52 0.80
CA ARG A 256 -14.79 14.38 0.92
C ARG A 256 -14.10 14.24 2.28
N GLU A 257 -14.87 14.10 3.36
CA GLU A 257 -14.29 13.83 4.68
C GLU A 257 -13.84 12.38 4.83
N MET A 258 -14.57 11.44 4.25
CA MET A 258 -14.32 10.02 4.41
C MET A 258 -13.11 9.52 3.61
N GLU A 259 -12.79 10.16 2.49
CA GLU A 259 -11.59 9.85 1.69
C GLU A 259 -10.30 10.43 2.29
N MET A 260 -10.39 11.32 3.29
CA MET A 260 -9.22 11.76 4.03
C MET A 260 -8.85 10.72 5.10
N PRO A 261 -7.61 10.17 5.07
CA PRO A 261 -7.13 9.25 6.10
C PRO A 261 -7.24 9.87 7.49
N SER A 262 -7.84 9.12 8.42
CA SER A 262 -7.83 9.50 9.83
C SER A 262 -6.41 9.35 10.39
N ARG A 263 -5.92 10.33 11.14
CA ARG A 263 -4.58 10.31 11.76
C ARG A 263 -4.49 9.28 12.91
N THR A 264 -4.44 8.00 12.56
CA THR A 264 -4.17 6.87 13.48
C THR A 264 -2.67 6.56 13.62
N PHE A 265 -1.85 7.30 12.91
CA PHE A 265 -0.39 7.14 12.79
C PHE A 265 0.31 8.45 13.18
N LEU A 266 1.60 8.36 13.49
CA LEU A 266 2.51 9.49 13.72
C LEU A 266 3.40 9.67 12.49
N ASN A 267 3.91 10.88 12.26
CA ASN A 267 4.90 11.10 11.19
C ASN A 267 6.25 10.43 11.52
N TRP A 268 7.17 10.40 10.54
CA TRP A 268 8.51 9.80 10.70
C TRP A 268 9.34 10.36 11.86
N TYR A 269 9.09 11.60 12.26
CA TYR A 269 9.74 12.26 13.41
C TYR A 269 8.98 12.04 14.73
N ARG A 270 8.05 11.06 14.75
CA ARG A 270 7.21 10.65 15.89
C ARG A 270 6.38 11.79 16.47
N ARG A 271 5.96 12.75 15.62
CA ARG A 271 5.06 13.84 15.99
C ARG A 271 3.69 13.63 15.36
N ALA A 272 2.64 14.10 16.04
CA ALA A 272 1.25 14.08 15.56
C ALA A 272 0.90 15.35 14.74
N ASP A 273 1.89 15.95 14.08
CA ASP A 273 1.73 17.17 13.29
C ASP A 273 1.20 16.83 11.89
N TYR A 274 0.12 17.49 11.49
CA TYR A 274 -0.54 17.27 10.21
C TYR A 274 0.18 17.93 9.04
N THR A 275 1.03 18.93 9.28
CA THR A 275 1.78 19.64 8.23
C THR A 275 2.95 18.83 7.69
N ALA A 276 3.31 17.74 8.37
CA ALA A 276 4.44 16.88 8.03
C ALA A 276 4.11 15.77 7.02
N TYR A 277 2.86 15.67 6.54
CA TYR A 277 2.44 14.65 5.57
C TYR A 277 2.37 15.22 4.16
N ALA A 278 2.74 14.41 3.16
CA ALA A 278 2.68 14.81 1.74
C ALA A 278 1.25 14.72 1.14
N PHE A 279 0.22 14.67 1.98
CA PHE A 279 -1.19 14.52 1.62
C PHE A 279 -2.09 15.01 2.77
N ASN A 280 -3.36 15.26 2.45
CA ASN A 280 -4.34 15.71 3.43
C ASN A 280 -4.75 14.56 4.37
N THR A 281 -4.83 14.86 5.66
CA THR A 281 -5.32 13.94 6.69
C THR A 281 -6.41 14.61 7.51
N ARG A 282 -7.25 13.81 8.16
CA ARG A 282 -8.24 14.32 9.12
C ARG A 282 -7.89 13.90 10.55
N PRO A 283 -8.15 14.74 11.56
CA PRO A 283 -8.01 14.32 12.96
C PRO A 283 -8.93 13.15 13.28
N VAL A 284 -8.52 12.32 14.25
CA VAL A 284 -9.46 11.42 14.94
C VAL A 284 -10.52 12.29 15.61
N SER A 285 -11.81 11.98 15.42
CA SER A 285 -12.89 12.81 15.97
C SER A 285 -12.79 12.93 17.48
N ARG A 286 -12.85 14.17 17.98
CA ARG A 286 -12.91 14.48 19.42
C ARG A 286 -14.30 14.29 19.99
N ASN A 287 -15.33 14.22 19.16
CA ASN A 287 -16.69 14.00 19.62
C ASN A 287 -16.89 12.51 19.96
N PRO A 288 -17.21 12.16 21.23
CA PRO A 288 -17.43 10.78 21.65
C PRO A 288 -18.42 10.00 20.79
N CYS A 289 -19.48 10.65 20.31
CA CYS A 289 -20.52 10.02 19.50
C CYS A 289 -20.05 9.61 18.11
N GLN A 290 -19.06 10.33 17.58
CA GLN A 290 -18.51 10.13 16.24
C GLN A 290 -17.35 9.14 16.20
N LYS A 291 -16.95 8.56 17.35
CA LYS A 291 -16.01 7.43 17.36
C LYS A 291 -16.60 6.28 16.53
N PRO A 292 -15.90 5.79 15.49
CA PRO A 292 -16.43 4.73 14.64
C PRO A 292 -16.45 3.38 15.37
N PHE A 293 -17.46 2.59 15.04
CA PHE A 293 -17.45 1.15 15.28
C PHE A 293 -16.68 0.48 14.15
N VAL A 294 -15.58 -0.19 14.50
CA VAL A 294 -14.68 -0.83 13.53
C VAL A 294 -14.94 -2.33 13.50
N TYR A 295 -15.03 -2.88 12.29
CA TYR A 295 -15.22 -4.31 12.03
C TYR A 295 -14.07 -4.78 11.14
N TYR A 296 -13.24 -5.72 11.59
CA TYR A 296 -12.12 -6.24 10.78
C TYR A 296 -12.53 -7.50 10.03
N LEU A 297 -11.99 -7.69 8.83
CA LEU A 297 -12.22 -8.86 7.98
C LEU A 297 -11.92 -10.14 8.77
N SER A 298 -12.92 -10.95 9.13
CA SER A 298 -12.74 -12.23 9.81
C SER A 298 -12.63 -13.42 8.86
N LYS A 299 -13.44 -13.44 7.79
CA LYS A 299 -13.48 -14.53 6.81
C LYS A 299 -13.87 -13.99 5.45
N VAL A 300 -13.37 -14.60 4.39
CA VAL A 300 -13.86 -14.37 3.03
C VAL A 300 -13.97 -15.71 2.31
N ARG A 301 -14.99 -15.84 1.47
CA ARG A 301 -15.20 -17.01 0.61
C ARG A 301 -15.73 -16.57 -0.75
N PHE A 302 -15.41 -17.36 -1.76
CA PHE A 302 -16.05 -17.25 -3.06
C PHE A 302 -17.32 -18.10 -3.08
N ASN A 303 -18.42 -17.53 -3.56
CA ASN A 303 -19.68 -18.22 -3.78
C ASN A 303 -19.83 -18.47 -5.28
N ALA A 304 -19.68 -19.73 -5.69
CA ALA A 304 -19.77 -20.14 -7.09
C ALA A 304 -21.16 -19.91 -7.69
N THR A 305 -22.23 -20.04 -6.90
CA THR A 305 -23.62 -19.87 -7.37
C THR A 305 -23.92 -18.43 -7.79
N THR A 306 -23.42 -17.46 -7.03
CA THR A 306 -23.62 -16.03 -7.31
C THR A 306 -22.44 -15.39 -8.06
N ASN A 307 -21.39 -16.17 -8.33
CA ASN A 307 -20.12 -15.69 -8.88
C ASN A 307 -19.61 -14.44 -8.15
N SER A 308 -19.67 -14.45 -6.82
CA SER A 308 -19.34 -13.31 -5.97
C SER A 308 -18.59 -13.73 -4.71
N THR A 309 -17.81 -12.81 -4.16
CA THR A 309 -17.21 -12.98 -2.84
C THR A 309 -18.18 -12.56 -1.75
N ILE A 310 -18.18 -13.32 -0.67
CA ILE A 310 -18.86 -12.99 0.58
C ILE A 310 -17.79 -12.86 1.65
N SER A 311 -17.64 -11.66 2.19
CA SER A 311 -16.68 -11.33 3.23
C SER A 311 -17.39 -10.95 4.52
N GLU A 312 -16.95 -11.51 5.64
CA GLU A 312 -17.49 -11.29 6.97
C GLU A 312 -16.50 -10.45 7.79
N TYR A 313 -17.00 -9.40 8.42
CA TYR A 313 -16.23 -8.48 9.27
C TYR A 313 -16.82 -8.51 10.68
N VAL A 314 -15.97 -8.73 11.68
CA VAL A 314 -16.40 -8.86 13.09
C VAL A 314 -16.00 -7.62 13.86
N GLN A 315 -16.90 -7.15 14.72
CA GLN A 315 -16.71 -5.96 15.51
C GLN A 315 -15.48 -6.08 16.40
N HIS A 316 -14.57 -5.11 16.30
CA HIS A 316 -13.49 -4.95 17.26
C HIS A 316 -14.03 -4.26 18.50
N ARG A 317 -14.31 -5.05 19.53
CA ARG A 317 -14.88 -4.57 20.80
C ARG A 317 -13.84 -3.78 21.57
N THR A 318 -13.89 -2.46 21.39
CA THR A 318 -13.16 -1.48 22.23
C THR A 318 -14.16 -0.68 23.05
N PRO A 319 -13.76 -0.17 24.23
CA PRO A 319 -14.60 0.74 25.01
C PRO A 319 -15.06 1.91 24.14
N HIS A 320 -16.38 2.03 23.95
CA HIS A 320 -16.97 3.17 23.28
C HIS A 320 -17.38 4.20 24.33
N PRO A 321 -17.00 5.47 24.17
CA PRO A 321 -17.36 6.48 25.14
C PRO A 321 -18.87 6.71 25.10
N HIS A 322 -19.42 7.18 26.22
CA HIS A 322 -20.84 7.48 26.31
C HIS A 322 -21.22 8.54 25.26
N CYS A 323 -22.27 8.25 24.49
CA CYS A 323 -22.79 9.13 23.46
C CYS A 323 -24.15 9.69 23.87
N LYS A 324 -24.28 11.01 23.87
CA LYS A 324 -25.50 11.74 24.25
C LYS A 324 -26.51 11.91 23.10
N TRP A 325 -26.13 11.57 21.86
CA TRP A 325 -27.03 11.71 20.71
C TRP A 325 -28.18 10.72 20.80
N LYS A 326 -29.42 11.23 20.68
CA LYS A 326 -30.64 10.42 20.63
C LYS A 326 -30.82 9.83 19.23
N MET A 327 -30.08 8.76 18.93
CA MET A 327 -30.14 8.09 17.63
C MET A 327 -29.82 6.60 17.75
N ALA A 328 -30.06 5.85 16.68
CA ALA A 328 -29.76 4.43 16.62
C ALA A 328 -28.28 4.16 16.95
N ASN A 329 -28.05 3.15 17.79
CA ASN A 329 -26.71 2.78 18.24
C ASN A 329 -26.19 1.55 17.47
N PRO A 330 -25.04 1.65 16.76
CA PRO A 330 -24.44 0.50 16.10
C PRO A 330 -23.92 -0.59 17.03
N SER A 331 -23.91 -0.39 18.36
CA SER A 331 -23.40 -1.36 19.35
C SER A 331 -24.04 -2.75 19.25
N ASN A 332 -25.27 -2.84 18.77
CA ASN A 332 -26.00 -4.10 18.61
C ASN A 332 -25.57 -4.90 17.37
N LEU A 333 -24.78 -4.29 16.47
CA LEU A 333 -24.19 -4.97 15.32
C LEU A 333 -22.87 -5.59 15.72
N TYR A 334 -22.78 -6.92 15.64
CA TYR A 334 -21.54 -7.67 15.91
C TYR A 334 -20.86 -8.11 14.60
N LYS A 335 -21.57 -8.09 13.48
CA LYS A 335 -21.08 -8.55 12.17
C LYS A 335 -21.53 -7.63 11.04
N VAL A 336 -20.65 -7.43 10.06
CA VAL A 336 -20.98 -6.90 8.74
C VAL A 336 -20.63 -7.96 7.69
N GLU A 337 -21.53 -8.21 6.75
CA GLU A 337 -21.32 -9.09 5.61
C GLU A 337 -21.27 -8.22 4.33
N VAL A 338 -20.19 -8.32 3.56
CA VAL A 338 -20.02 -7.57 2.31
C VAL A 338 -19.99 -8.54 1.13
N HIS A 339 -20.92 -8.35 0.20
CA HIS A 339 -21.02 -9.07 -1.06
C HIS A 339 -20.34 -8.23 -2.14
N LYS A 340 -19.41 -8.84 -2.88
CA LYS A 340 -18.71 -8.15 -3.96
C LYS A 340 -18.40 -9.11 -5.10
N LYS A 341 -18.76 -8.74 -6.33
CA LYS A 341 -18.30 -9.45 -7.52
C LYS A 341 -16.82 -9.13 -7.77
N PRO A 342 -15.93 -10.14 -7.91
CA PRO A 342 -14.55 -9.92 -8.34
C PRO A 342 -14.50 -9.19 -9.68
N ASP A 343 -13.56 -8.27 -9.81
CA ASP A 343 -13.37 -7.53 -11.06
C ASP A 343 -11.88 -7.36 -11.38
N PRO A 344 -11.26 -8.32 -12.07
CA PRO A 344 -9.83 -8.26 -12.38
C PRO A 344 -9.48 -7.10 -13.34
N HIS A 345 -10.47 -6.55 -14.03
CA HIS A 345 -10.37 -5.44 -14.99
C HIS A 345 -10.78 -4.10 -14.38
N LEU A 346 -10.86 -4.01 -13.04
CA LEU A 346 -11.24 -2.77 -12.34
C LEU A 346 -10.46 -1.55 -12.82
N TRP A 347 -9.16 -1.74 -13.04
CA TRP A 347 -8.18 -0.70 -13.37
C TRP A 347 -7.93 -0.52 -14.87
N ASP A 348 -8.65 -1.25 -15.73
CA ASP A 348 -8.60 -1.06 -17.18
C ASP A 348 -9.53 0.09 -17.62
N ARG A 349 -10.31 0.64 -16.68
CA ARG A 349 -11.23 1.77 -16.85
C ARG A 349 -10.74 2.98 -16.08
N SER A 350 -11.34 4.14 -16.34
CA SER A 350 -11.10 5.36 -15.58
C SER A 350 -11.29 5.10 -14.07
N PRO A 351 -10.33 5.47 -13.20
CA PRO A 351 -10.43 5.21 -11.77
C PRO A 351 -11.70 5.80 -11.16
N ARG A 352 -12.49 4.95 -10.50
CA ARG A 352 -13.71 5.34 -9.77
C ARG A 352 -13.92 4.36 -8.61
N ARG A 353 -14.31 4.87 -7.44
CA ARG A 353 -14.72 4.02 -6.32
C ARG A 353 -15.91 3.15 -6.71
N ASN A 354 -15.94 1.93 -6.20
CA ASN A 354 -17.15 1.13 -6.24
C ASN A 354 -18.25 1.78 -5.39
N CYS A 355 -19.50 1.59 -5.82
CA CYS A 355 -20.66 2.02 -5.07
C CYS A 355 -21.01 0.97 -4.02
N CYS A 356 -21.48 1.46 -2.86
CA CYS A 356 -21.91 0.65 -1.73
C CYS A 356 -23.43 0.76 -1.55
N ARG A 357 -24.11 -0.36 -1.31
CA ARG A 357 -25.57 -0.42 -1.11
C ARG A 357 -25.88 -1.25 0.13
N ILE A 358 -26.63 -0.69 1.06
CA ILE A 358 -27.09 -1.44 2.24
C ILE A 358 -28.26 -2.33 1.80
N MET A 359 -28.17 -3.61 2.14
CA MET A 359 -29.18 -4.60 1.81
C MET A 359 -30.03 -4.94 3.04
N GLU A 360 -31.24 -5.44 2.80
CA GLU A 360 -32.06 -5.99 3.87
C GLU A 360 -31.38 -7.20 4.50
N SER A 361 -31.25 -7.18 5.83
CA SER A 361 -30.64 -8.28 6.58
C SER A 361 -31.71 -9.14 7.24
N LYS A 362 -31.71 -10.43 6.94
CA LYS A 362 -32.57 -11.43 7.59
C LYS A 362 -32.03 -11.90 8.95
N ARG A 363 -30.83 -11.46 9.35
CA ARG A 363 -30.12 -11.92 10.55
C ARG A 363 -29.96 -10.78 11.56
N LYS A 364 -30.50 -10.96 12.76
CA LYS A 364 -30.37 -9.99 13.86
C LYS A 364 -28.89 -9.72 14.16
N GLY A 365 -28.53 -8.44 14.32
CA GLY A 365 -27.16 -8.01 14.65
C GLY A 365 -26.13 -8.14 13.51
N THR A 366 -26.58 -8.45 12.29
CA THR A 366 -25.75 -8.45 11.08
C THR A 366 -26.23 -7.39 10.10
N MET A 367 -25.31 -6.57 9.58
CA MET A 367 -25.56 -5.69 8.44
C MET A 367 -25.05 -6.34 7.16
N VAL A 368 -25.83 -6.29 6.07
CA VAL A 368 -25.43 -6.82 4.76
C VAL A 368 -25.23 -5.65 3.80
N ILE A 369 -24.12 -5.67 3.06
CA ILE A 369 -23.72 -4.61 2.15
C ILE A 369 -23.33 -5.22 0.81
N ASP A 370 -23.83 -4.66 -0.29
CA ASP A 370 -23.35 -4.93 -1.63
C ASP A 370 -22.33 -3.85 -2.04
N VAL A 371 -21.18 -4.28 -2.55
CA VAL A 371 -20.14 -3.39 -3.13
C VAL A 371 -19.88 -3.83 -4.55
N GLY A 372 -20.05 -2.90 -5.50
CA GLY A 372 -19.86 -3.20 -6.91
C GLY A 372 -19.71 -1.95 -7.77
N LEU A 373 -19.70 -2.13 -9.08
CA LEU A 373 -19.70 -1.00 -10.01
C LEU A 373 -20.92 -0.12 -9.74
N CYS A 374 -20.72 1.18 -9.86
CA CYS A 374 -21.80 2.16 -9.80
C CYS A 374 -22.70 2.00 -11.03
N LYS A 375 -24.01 2.04 -10.80
CA LYS A 375 -25.02 2.13 -11.86
C LYS A 375 -24.96 3.51 -12.51
N GLU A 376 -25.60 3.64 -13.66
CA GLU A 376 -25.78 4.92 -14.32
C GLU A 376 -26.45 5.93 -13.36
N GLY A 377 -25.88 7.13 -13.24
CA GLY A 377 -26.35 8.17 -12.32
C GLY A 377 -26.11 7.92 -10.83
N GLU A 378 -25.58 6.76 -10.42
CA GLU A 378 -25.45 6.44 -9.00
C GLU A 378 -24.33 7.23 -8.32
N ILE A 379 -24.69 7.88 -7.22
CA ILE A 379 -23.80 8.65 -6.34
C ILE A 379 -24.04 8.26 -4.88
N SER A 380 -23.05 8.51 -4.02
CA SER A 380 -23.20 8.33 -2.57
C SER A 380 -23.96 9.53 -1.98
N GLU A 381 -25.28 9.40 -1.82
CA GLU A 381 -26.16 10.43 -1.25
C GLU A 381 -27.15 9.88 -0.20
N ILE A 382 -27.74 10.80 0.57
CA ILE A 382 -28.74 10.54 1.63
C ILE A 382 -30.16 10.69 1.10
#